data_AF-A0AAU2UWH4-F1
#
_entry.id   AF-A0AAU2UWH4-F1
#
_cell.length_a   1.000
_cell.length_b   1.000
_cell.length_c   1.000
_cell.angle_alpha   90.00
_cell.angle_beta   90.00
_cell.angle_gamma   90.00
#
_symmetry.space_group_name_H-M   'P 1'
#
loop_
_entity.id
_entity.type
_entity.pdbx_description
1 polymer ?
#
loop_
_entity_poly.entity_id
_entity_poly.type
_entity_poly.pdbx_seq_one_letter_code
_entity_poly.pdbx_strand_id
1 'polypeptide(L)'
;MDHRTKASFGKQAEGLTLDGARTILLVSVGQRYHEADKLRATVDLINRSGFGLCTIAVADTLQRNNYLGMSEEAAYAHSLRAGDEWLARNAEILGGLEVEHEILRWDEALAHEDYAGLKKLVEDEYHTNPVYRGAVNSTIGKFMDRLTKRDESVRPFHPGKGNWLSLKFKKRAQAAEAAA
;
A
#
# COMPACT_ATOMS: atom_id res chain seq x y z
N MET A 1 24.21 -4.86 17.74
CA MET A 1 23.01 -4.59 16.93
C MET A 1 21.95 -5.61 17.32
N ASP A 2 20.72 -5.19 17.60
CA ASP A 2 19.70 -6.03 18.24
C ASP A 2 19.00 -6.95 17.21
N HIS A 3 19.33 -8.23 17.21
CA HIS A 3 18.91 -9.26 16.24
C HIS A 3 17.46 -9.78 16.41
N ARG A 4 16.50 -8.95 16.86
CA ARG A 4 15.20 -9.46 17.35
C ARG A 4 14.03 -9.42 16.36
N THR A 5 14.12 -8.76 15.21
CA THR A 5 13.01 -8.69 14.25
C THR A 5 13.20 -9.70 13.12
N LYS A 6 12.23 -10.61 12.93
CA LYS A 6 12.16 -11.53 11.78
C LYS A 6 10.83 -11.34 11.06
N ALA A 7 10.87 -11.25 9.73
CA ALA A 7 9.67 -11.30 8.90
C ALA A 7 9.41 -12.74 8.44
N SER A 8 8.13 -13.05 8.21
CA SER A 8 7.68 -14.31 7.60
C SER A 8 6.44 -14.04 6.77
N PHE A 9 6.19 -14.88 5.76
CA PHE A 9 4.93 -14.83 5.06
C PHE A 9 3.79 -15.34 5.93
N GLY A 10 2.59 -14.79 5.74
CA GLY A 10 1.38 -15.35 6.37
C GLY A 10 0.99 -16.69 5.74
N LYS A 11 0.07 -17.42 6.39
CA LYS A 11 -0.40 -18.77 6.00
C LYS A 11 -0.76 -18.96 4.53
N GLN A 12 -1.18 -17.90 3.85
CA GLN A 12 -1.56 -17.92 2.43
C GLN A 12 -0.39 -18.15 1.48
N ALA A 13 0.85 -18.07 1.96
CA ALA A 13 2.04 -18.39 1.19
C ALA A 13 2.53 -19.83 1.42
N GLU A 14 1.90 -20.57 2.35
CA GLU A 14 2.22 -21.99 2.54
C GLU A 14 1.89 -22.76 1.25
N GLY A 15 2.89 -23.44 0.69
CA GLY A 15 2.74 -24.22 -0.54
C GLY A 15 2.94 -23.46 -1.84
N LEU A 16 3.28 -22.16 -1.81
CA LEU A 16 3.67 -21.43 -3.02
C LEU A 16 5.14 -21.68 -3.36
N THR A 17 5.42 -21.94 -4.63
CA THR A 17 6.79 -21.87 -5.18
C THR A 17 7.08 -20.42 -5.57
N LEU A 18 8.09 -19.83 -4.93
CA LEU A 18 8.47 -18.43 -5.13
C LEU A 18 9.74 -18.26 -5.98
N ASP A 19 10.45 -19.36 -6.25
CA ASP A 19 11.68 -19.37 -7.03
C ASP A 19 11.44 -18.80 -8.44
N GLY A 20 12.19 -17.76 -8.80
CA GLY A 20 12.09 -17.04 -10.06
C GLY A 20 10.83 -16.18 -10.22
N ALA A 21 9.90 -16.19 -9.26
CA ALA A 21 8.68 -15.38 -9.34
C ALA A 21 8.99 -13.88 -9.20
N ARG A 22 8.12 -13.05 -9.77
CA ARG A 22 8.15 -11.59 -9.58
C ARG A 22 7.34 -11.21 -8.35
N THR A 23 7.84 -10.29 -7.54
CA THR A 23 7.17 -9.80 -6.33
C THR A 23 7.08 -8.27 -6.32
N ILE A 24 6.13 -7.76 -5.55
CA ILE A 24 5.98 -6.32 -5.30
C ILE A 24 6.07 -6.07 -3.80
N LEU A 25 7.07 -5.30 -3.39
CA LEU A 25 7.13 -4.73 -2.05
C LEU A 25 6.33 -3.42 -2.03
N LEU A 26 5.07 -3.50 -1.60
CA LEU A 26 4.20 -2.32 -1.52
C LEU A 26 4.52 -1.49 -0.28
N VAL A 27 5.02 -0.28 -0.48
CA VAL A 27 5.42 0.66 0.56
C VAL A 27 4.37 1.77 0.69
N SER A 28 3.68 1.80 1.82
CA SER A 28 2.90 2.97 2.26
C SER A 28 3.80 3.84 3.13
N VAL A 29 4.21 4.99 2.58
CA VAL A 29 5.09 5.95 3.25
C VAL A 29 4.44 6.46 4.54
N GLY A 30 5.26 6.60 5.60
CA GLY A 30 4.80 7.01 6.94
C GLY A 30 4.33 5.87 7.83
N GLN A 31 4.31 4.62 7.34
CA GLN A 31 3.99 3.45 8.14
C GLN A 31 5.24 2.85 8.79
N ARG A 32 5.21 2.66 10.13
CA ARG A 32 6.33 2.14 10.92
C ARG A 32 6.87 0.77 10.49
N TYR A 33 6.09 -0.01 9.76
CA TYR A 33 6.53 -1.34 9.29
C TYR A 33 7.32 -1.30 7.97
N HIS A 34 7.40 -0.15 7.32
CA HIS A 34 8.27 0.10 6.16
C HIS A 34 9.51 0.91 6.55
N GLU A 35 9.95 0.81 7.81
CA GLU A 35 11.09 1.57 8.33
C GLU A 35 12.00 0.65 9.15
N ALA A 36 13.29 1.00 9.21
CA ALA A 36 14.28 0.44 10.13
C ALA A 36 14.27 -1.11 10.18
N ASP A 37 14.27 -1.69 11.38
CA ASP A 37 14.42 -3.14 11.60
C ASP A 37 13.33 -3.98 10.94
N LYS A 38 12.13 -3.43 10.75
CA LYS A 38 11.02 -4.14 10.08
C LYS A 38 11.22 -4.19 8.58
N LEU A 39 11.69 -3.10 7.98
CA LEU A 39 12.05 -3.10 6.57
C LEU A 39 13.25 -4.02 6.33
N ARG A 40 14.27 -3.94 7.18
CA ARG A 40 15.45 -4.81 7.11
C ARG A 40 15.07 -6.30 7.17
N ALA A 41 14.25 -6.68 8.15
CA ALA A 41 13.77 -8.05 8.25
C ALA A 41 12.92 -8.48 7.04
N THR A 42 12.25 -7.54 6.36
CA THR A 42 11.50 -7.80 5.12
C THR A 42 12.43 -8.01 3.94
N VAL A 43 13.50 -7.21 3.81
CA VAL A 43 14.56 -7.42 2.81
C VAL A 43 15.23 -8.79 3.01
N ASP A 44 15.57 -9.15 4.25
CA ASP A 44 16.14 -10.47 4.58
C ASP A 44 15.20 -11.63 4.22
N LEU A 45 13.87 -11.41 4.30
CA LEU A 45 12.90 -12.40 3.86
C LEU A 45 12.89 -12.51 2.34
N ILE A 46 12.87 -11.39 1.62
CA ILE A 46 12.87 -11.36 0.14
C ILE A 46 14.10 -12.08 -0.41
N ASN A 47 15.31 -11.78 0.09
CA ASN A 47 16.55 -12.43 -0.37
C ASN A 47 16.51 -13.96 -0.20
N ARG A 48 15.91 -14.45 0.88
CA ARG A 48 15.80 -15.90 1.15
C ARG A 48 14.60 -16.58 0.46
N SER A 49 13.80 -15.84 -0.28
CA SER A 49 12.56 -16.35 -0.91
C SER A 49 12.74 -16.82 -2.35
N GLY A 50 13.91 -16.61 -2.97
CA GLY A 50 14.20 -17.08 -4.32
C GLY A 50 13.56 -16.28 -5.45
N PHE A 51 12.98 -15.11 -5.18
CA PHE A 51 12.35 -14.26 -6.22
C PHE A 51 13.34 -13.91 -7.34
N GLY A 52 12.83 -13.79 -8.57
CA GLY A 52 13.60 -13.35 -9.74
C GLY A 52 13.66 -11.83 -9.90
N LEU A 53 12.60 -11.12 -9.48
CA LEU A 53 12.53 -9.65 -9.50
C LEU A 53 11.67 -9.13 -8.34
N CYS A 54 12.08 -8.02 -7.73
CA CYS A 54 11.30 -7.27 -6.77
C CYS A 54 11.03 -5.83 -7.25
N THR A 55 9.77 -5.47 -7.49
CA THR A 55 9.37 -4.07 -7.68
C THR A 55 9.06 -3.44 -6.32
N ILE A 56 9.79 -2.39 -5.94
CA ILE A 56 9.53 -1.60 -4.74
C ILE A 56 8.53 -0.50 -5.11
N ALA A 57 7.25 -0.74 -4.82
CA ALA A 57 6.17 0.19 -5.15
C ALA A 57 5.98 1.21 -4.02
N VAL A 58 6.51 2.42 -4.20
CA VAL A 58 6.45 3.52 -3.22
C VAL A 58 5.16 4.30 -3.43
N ALA A 59 4.14 3.99 -2.62
CA ALA A 59 2.84 4.65 -2.63
C ALA A 59 2.85 5.96 -1.82
N ASP A 60 3.70 6.89 -2.25
CA ASP A 60 3.97 8.20 -1.66
C ASP A 60 2.84 9.21 -1.93
N THR A 61 2.62 9.63 -3.17
CA THR A 61 1.64 10.65 -3.49
C THR A 61 0.22 10.15 -3.26
N LEU A 62 0.00 8.84 -3.16
CA LEU A 62 -1.25 8.25 -2.67
C LEU A 62 -1.62 8.80 -1.29
N GLN A 63 -0.64 9.06 -0.43
CA GLN A 63 -0.86 9.55 0.93
C GLN A 63 -1.41 10.98 0.96
N ARG A 64 -1.39 11.73 -0.16
CA ARG A 64 -1.96 13.10 -0.23
C ARG A 64 -3.40 13.16 0.26
N ASN A 65 -4.16 12.09 0.01
CA ASN A 65 -5.58 11.98 0.39
C ASN A 65 -5.79 11.87 1.91
N ASN A 66 -4.73 11.67 2.70
CA ASN A 66 -4.81 11.52 4.15
C ASN A 66 -4.52 12.84 4.90
N TYR A 67 -3.99 13.87 4.23
CA TYR A 67 -3.66 15.15 4.86
C TYR A 67 -4.87 16.07 4.89
N LEU A 68 -5.53 16.11 6.04
CA LEU A 68 -6.67 16.99 6.27
C LEU A 68 -6.20 18.42 6.55
N GLY A 69 -6.96 19.42 6.05
CA GLY A 69 -6.65 20.84 6.25
C GLY A 69 -5.58 21.42 5.33
N MET A 70 -4.94 20.60 4.49
CA MET A 70 -4.05 21.07 3.42
C MET A 70 -4.82 21.30 2.12
N SER A 71 -4.32 22.21 1.27
CA SER A 71 -4.77 22.27 -0.14
C SER A 71 -4.30 21.02 -0.88
N GLU A 72 -4.92 20.72 -2.02
CA GLU A 72 -4.55 19.57 -2.84
C GLU A 72 -3.09 19.64 -3.30
N GLU A 73 -2.65 20.82 -3.75
CA GLU A 73 -1.28 21.08 -4.21
C GLU A 73 -0.29 20.95 -3.06
N ALA A 74 -0.63 21.48 -1.88
CA ALA A 74 0.22 21.38 -0.70
C ALA A 74 0.34 19.92 -0.22
N ALA A 75 -0.76 19.17 -0.20
CA ALA A 75 -0.79 17.76 0.17
C ALA A 75 0.01 16.90 -0.82
N TYR A 76 -0.13 17.17 -2.12
CA TYR A 76 0.67 16.52 -3.17
C TYR A 76 2.16 16.79 -2.95
N ALA A 77 2.58 18.06 -2.89
CA ALA A 77 3.98 18.43 -2.73
C ALA A 77 4.58 17.87 -1.43
N HIS A 78 3.80 17.85 -0.34
CA HIS A 78 4.21 17.23 0.91
C HIS A 78 4.39 15.72 0.77
N SER A 79 3.43 15.02 0.15
CA SER A 79 3.48 13.57 -0.04
C SER A 79 4.63 13.11 -0.96
N LEU A 80 4.94 13.88 -2.01
CA LEU A 80 6.05 13.62 -2.92
C LEU A 80 7.38 13.72 -2.17
N ARG A 81 7.60 14.82 -1.43
CA ARG A 81 8.80 14.99 -0.59
C ARG A 81 8.94 13.88 0.45
N ALA A 82 7.84 13.48 1.09
CA ALA A 82 7.87 12.38 2.07
C ALA A 82 8.32 11.06 1.43
N GLY A 83 7.98 10.82 0.16
CA GLY A 83 8.48 9.70 -0.64
C GLY A 83 9.98 9.80 -0.92
N ASP A 84 10.46 10.97 -1.35
CA ASP A 84 11.89 11.22 -1.59
C ASP A 84 12.71 11.00 -0.31
N GLU A 85 12.25 11.55 0.81
CA GLU A 85 12.87 11.36 2.11
C GLU A 85 12.84 9.89 2.54
N TRP A 86 11.82 9.11 2.14
CA TRP A 86 11.71 7.68 2.47
C TRP A 86 12.74 6.85 1.73
N LEU A 87 12.92 7.14 0.45
CA LEU A 87 13.97 6.53 -0.36
C LEU A 87 15.35 6.88 0.19
N ALA A 88 15.60 8.16 0.47
CA ALA A 88 16.90 8.60 0.98
C ALA A 88 17.28 7.91 2.30
N ARG A 89 16.35 7.87 3.27
CA ARG A 89 16.63 7.29 4.59
C ARG A 89 16.70 5.76 4.60
N ASN A 90 16.08 5.08 3.64
CA ASN A 90 16.08 3.62 3.55
C ASN A 90 17.01 3.09 2.44
N ALA A 91 17.75 3.94 1.74
CA ALA A 91 18.63 3.56 0.64
C ALA A 91 19.63 2.45 1.02
N GLU A 92 20.23 2.53 2.21
CA GLU A 92 21.16 1.50 2.70
C GLU A 92 20.45 0.15 2.92
N ILE A 93 19.22 0.16 3.45
CA ILE A 93 18.45 -1.06 3.68
C ILE A 93 18.03 -1.69 2.34
N LEU A 94 17.56 -0.88 1.40
CA LEU A 94 17.15 -1.34 0.07
C LEU A 94 18.34 -1.82 -0.76
N GLY A 95 19.51 -1.20 -0.60
CA GLY A 95 20.76 -1.66 -1.22
C GLY A 95 21.22 -3.04 -0.73
N GLY A 96 20.61 -3.58 0.33
CA GLY A 96 20.80 -4.97 0.76
C GLY A 96 19.94 -5.99 0.00
N LEU A 97 19.09 -5.60 -0.94
CA LEU A 97 18.37 -6.52 -1.81
C LEU A 97 19.35 -7.20 -2.78
N GLU A 98 19.40 -8.52 -2.73
CA GLU A 98 20.24 -9.34 -3.60
C GLU A 98 19.54 -9.67 -4.93
N VAL A 99 18.20 -9.62 -4.93
CA VAL A 99 17.38 -9.79 -6.12
C VAL A 99 17.42 -8.53 -7.01
N GLU A 100 17.31 -8.73 -8.33
CA GLU A 100 17.09 -7.64 -9.27
C GLU A 100 15.85 -6.84 -8.83
N HIS A 101 15.96 -5.52 -8.78
CA HIS A 101 14.89 -4.68 -8.28
C HIS A 101 14.79 -3.34 -8.98
N GLU A 102 13.59 -2.81 -8.98
CA GLU A 102 13.24 -1.51 -9.54
C GLU A 102 12.36 -0.75 -8.53
N ILE A 103 12.35 0.57 -8.64
CA ILE A 103 11.48 1.43 -7.84
C ILE A 103 10.37 1.94 -8.75
N LEU A 104 9.12 1.77 -8.32
CA LEU A 104 7.94 2.33 -8.97
C LEU A 104 7.32 3.39 -8.05
N ARG A 105 7.30 4.66 -8.47
CA ARG A 105 6.62 5.74 -7.74
C ARG A 105 5.13 5.74 -8.03
N TRP A 106 4.32 6.29 -7.12
CA TRP A 106 2.87 6.27 -7.28
C TRP A 106 2.41 7.03 -8.53
N ASP A 107 3.00 8.18 -8.83
CA ASP A 107 2.62 8.97 -10.01
C ASP A 107 2.97 8.28 -11.33
N GLU A 108 4.05 7.48 -11.36
CA GLU A 108 4.38 6.65 -12.52
C GLU A 108 3.31 5.57 -12.73
N ALA A 109 2.82 4.94 -11.66
CA ALA A 109 1.72 3.99 -11.75
C ALA A 109 0.41 4.64 -12.20
N LEU A 110 0.14 5.89 -11.79
CA LEU A 110 -1.02 6.67 -12.24
C LEU A 110 -0.92 7.08 -13.72
N ALA A 111 0.29 7.25 -14.24
CA ALA A 111 0.55 7.62 -15.62
C ALA A 111 0.51 6.43 -16.60
N HIS A 112 0.40 5.19 -16.11
CA HIS A 112 0.29 4.01 -16.96
C HIS A 112 -0.96 4.08 -17.84
N GLU A 113 -0.82 3.71 -19.11
CA GLU A 113 -1.90 3.83 -20.12
C GLU A 113 -3.19 3.10 -19.71
N ASP A 114 -3.06 1.92 -19.12
CA ASP A 114 -4.19 1.13 -18.63
C ASP A 114 -4.88 1.71 -17.39
N TYR A 115 -4.26 2.64 -16.66
CA TYR A 115 -4.76 3.10 -15.37
C TYR A 115 -6.18 3.68 -15.49
N ALA A 116 -6.44 4.48 -16.52
CA ALA A 116 -7.75 5.08 -16.73
C ALA A 116 -8.85 4.03 -16.93
N GLY A 117 -8.57 2.99 -17.73
CA GLY A 117 -9.50 1.88 -17.98
C GLY A 117 -9.76 1.06 -16.72
N LEU A 118 -8.68 0.69 -16.01
CA LEU A 118 -8.78 -0.09 -14.76
C LEU A 118 -9.50 0.69 -13.66
N LYS A 119 -9.24 1.99 -13.54
CA LYS A 119 -9.95 2.88 -12.60
C LYS A 119 -11.45 2.87 -12.89
N LYS A 120 -11.85 2.99 -14.15
CA LYS A 120 -13.26 2.94 -14.54
C LYS A 120 -13.91 1.63 -14.13
N LEU A 121 -13.25 0.49 -14.35
CA LEU A 121 -13.78 -0.82 -13.93
C LEU A 121 -14.00 -0.91 -12.41
N VAL A 122 -13.05 -0.37 -11.62
CA VAL A 122 -13.17 -0.33 -10.16
C VAL A 122 -14.33 0.57 -9.72
N GLU A 123 -14.51 1.72 -10.36
CA GLU A 123 -15.61 2.65 -10.08
C GLU A 123 -16.96 2.04 -10.48
N ASP A 124 -17.06 1.43 -11.66
CA ASP A 124 -18.26 0.73 -12.12
C ASP A 124 -18.64 -0.39 -11.14
N GLU A 125 -17.67 -1.19 -10.67
CA GLU A 125 -17.89 -2.25 -9.67
C GLU A 125 -18.38 -1.66 -8.33
N TYR A 126 -17.85 -0.52 -7.88
CA TYR A 126 -18.33 0.16 -6.68
C TYR A 126 -19.79 0.65 -6.82
N HIS A 127 -20.17 1.12 -8.00
CA HIS A 127 -21.53 1.59 -8.24
C HIS A 127 -22.54 0.44 -8.43
N THR A 128 -22.12 -0.66 -9.05
CA THR A 128 -23.03 -1.73 -9.48
C THR A 128 -23.05 -2.93 -8.53
N ASN A 129 -21.93 -3.27 -7.87
CA ASN A 129 -21.86 -4.41 -6.96
C ASN A 129 -22.05 -3.99 -5.49
N PRO A 130 -23.21 -4.27 -4.87
CA PRO A 130 -23.46 -3.88 -3.48
C PRO A 130 -22.54 -4.57 -2.47
N VAL A 131 -22.07 -5.79 -2.75
CA VAL A 131 -21.12 -6.50 -1.88
C VAL A 131 -19.76 -5.79 -1.89
N TYR A 132 -19.28 -5.42 -3.08
CA TYR A 132 -18.03 -4.68 -3.21
C TYR A 132 -18.13 -3.29 -2.57
N ARG A 133 -19.21 -2.55 -2.85
CA ARG A 133 -19.49 -1.26 -2.20
C ARG A 133 -19.53 -1.36 -0.68
N GLY A 134 -20.23 -2.36 -0.14
CA GLY A 134 -20.30 -2.60 1.31
C GLY A 134 -18.92 -2.86 1.92
N ALA A 135 -18.07 -3.63 1.23
CA ALA A 135 -16.71 -3.90 1.68
C ALA A 135 -15.81 -2.64 1.67
N VAL A 136 -15.92 -1.80 0.64
CA VAL A 136 -15.21 -0.51 0.56
C VAL A 136 -15.66 0.41 1.68
N ASN A 137 -16.97 0.60 1.86
CA ASN A 137 -17.51 1.49 2.90
C ASN A 137 -17.15 1.05 4.32
N SER A 138 -17.18 -0.27 4.60
CA SER A 138 -16.72 -0.79 5.89
C SER A 138 -15.23 -0.51 6.14
N THR A 139 -14.41 -0.52 5.09
CA THR A 139 -12.98 -0.23 5.17
C THR A 139 -12.72 1.26 5.42
N ILE A 140 -13.49 2.14 4.77
CA ILE A 140 -13.47 3.59 5.00
C ILE A 140 -13.84 3.88 6.47
N GLY A 141 -14.94 3.32 6.97
CA GLY A 141 -15.36 3.50 8.36
C GLY A 141 -14.25 3.15 9.36
N LYS A 142 -13.64 1.97 9.22
CA LYS A 142 -12.51 1.55 10.06
C LYS A 142 -11.28 2.46 9.94
N PHE A 143 -11.07 3.09 8.79
CA PHE A 143 -9.99 4.06 8.61
C PHE A 143 -10.29 5.37 9.32
N MET A 144 -11.49 5.91 9.12
CA MET A 144 -11.95 7.12 9.78
C MET A 144 -11.92 6.97 11.31
N ASP A 145 -12.37 5.83 11.85
CA ASP A 145 -12.29 5.54 13.29
C ASP A 145 -10.87 5.61 13.86
N ARG A 146 -9.87 5.20 13.07
CA ARG A 146 -8.46 5.29 13.49
C ARG A 146 -7.91 6.70 13.34
N LEU A 147 -8.40 7.45 12.37
CA LEU A 147 -7.96 8.82 12.10
C LEU A 147 -8.51 9.79 13.16
N THR A 148 -9.81 9.72 13.47
CA THR A 148 -10.45 10.56 14.50
C THR A 148 -9.94 10.28 15.91
N LYS A 149 -9.53 9.03 16.20
CA LYS A 149 -8.87 8.70 17.47
C LYS A 149 -7.47 9.30 17.62
N ARG A 150 -6.81 9.65 16.52
CA ARG A 150 -5.48 10.27 16.53
C ARG A 150 -5.55 11.79 16.62
N ASP A 151 -6.68 12.37 16.23
CA ASP A 151 -6.93 13.80 16.25
C ASP A 151 -8.44 14.06 16.43
N GLU A 152 -8.85 14.47 17.64
CA GLU A 152 -10.26 14.75 17.96
C GLU A 152 -10.82 15.97 17.21
N SER A 153 -9.96 16.83 16.64
CA SER A 153 -10.40 17.96 15.81
C SER A 153 -10.95 17.51 14.45
N VAL A 154 -10.74 16.24 14.09
CA VAL A 154 -11.22 15.58 12.86
C VAL A 154 -12.66 15.04 13.01
N ARG A 155 -13.40 15.43 14.06
CA ARG A 155 -14.87 15.21 14.10
C ARG A 155 -15.47 15.72 12.79
N PRO A 156 -16.42 15.00 12.16
CA PRO A 156 -16.79 15.23 10.78
C PRO A 156 -17.53 16.56 10.64
N PHE A 157 -16.80 17.65 10.45
CA PHE A 157 -17.34 18.91 9.96
C PHE A 157 -17.05 19.01 8.47
N HIS A 158 -17.67 18.16 7.65
CA HIS A 158 -17.71 18.36 6.19
C HIS A 158 -18.95 17.71 5.57
N PRO A 159 -20.10 18.40 5.54
CA PRO A 159 -21.14 18.08 4.56
C PRO A 159 -20.50 18.22 3.15
N GLY A 160 -20.38 17.10 2.43
CA GLY A 160 -19.86 17.07 1.05
C GLY A 160 -18.52 16.36 0.82
N LYS A 161 -17.74 16.00 1.87
CA LYS A 161 -16.50 15.19 1.71
C LYS A 161 -16.66 13.71 2.08
N GLY A 162 -17.87 13.26 2.41
CA GLY A 162 -18.21 11.84 2.62
C GLY A 162 -18.04 10.92 1.39
N ASN A 163 -17.54 11.46 0.27
CA ASN A 163 -17.33 10.77 -1.00
C ASN A 163 -15.84 10.53 -1.33
N TRP A 164 -14.90 10.83 -0.43
CA TRP A 164 -13.48 10.62 -0.70
C TRP A 164 -13.05 9.19 -0.31
N LEU A 165 -12.82 8.38 -1.33
CA LEU A 165 -12.50 6.95 -1.25
C LEU A 165 -11.09 6.74 -0.68
N SER A 166 -10.99 6.29 0.57
CA SER A 166 -9.77 5.63 1.04
C SER A 166 -9.79 4.17 0.59
N LEU A 167 -9.31 3.92 -0.63
CA LEU A 167 -9.11 2.56 -1.13
C LEU A 167 -7.92 1.93 -0.42
N LYS A 168 -8.18 0.87 0.36
CA LYS A 168 -7.15 -0.12 0.70
C LYS A 168 -7.32 -1.33 -0.20
N PHE A 169 -6.23 -1.75 -0.83
CA PHE A 169 -6.16 -3.02 -1.51
C PHE A 169 -6.29 -4.15 -0.49
N LYS A 170 -7.34 -4.96 -0.62
CA LYS A 170 -7.51 -6.20 0.13
C LYS A 170 -7.18 -7.35 -0.81
N LYS A 171 -6.24 -8.21 -0.41
CA LYS A 171 -5.92 -9.46 -1.12
C LYS A 171 -7.20 -10.32 -1.21
N ARG A 172 -7.63 -10.70 -2.41
CA ARG A 172 -8.72 -11.67 -2.61
C ARG A 172 -8.29 -13.01 -2.02
N ALA A 173 -9.13 -13.60 -1.16
CA ALA A 173 -9.13 -15.04 -0.98
C ALA A 173 -9.92 -15.62 -2.16
N GLN A 174 -9.36 -16.59 -2.88
CA GLN A 174 -10.14 -17.37 -3.83
C GLN A 174 -11.25 -18.11 -3.07
N ALA A 175 -12.48 -17.97 -3.56
CA ALA A 175 -13.58 -18.79 -3.09
C ALA A 175 -13.30 -20.23 -3.50
N ALA A 176 -13.33 -21.14 -2.51
CA ALA A 176 -13.29 -22.56 -2.77
C ALA A 176 -14.51 -22.93 -3.63
N GLU A 177 -14.23 -23.50 -4.79
CA GLU A 177 -15.21 -24.12 -5.67
C GLU A 177 -15.80 -25.32 -4.89
N ALA A 178 -17.05 -25.18 -4.45
CA ALA A 178 -17.79 -26.29 -3.87
C ALA A 178 -18.26 -27.19 -5.02
N ALA A 179 -17.60 -28.34 -5.14
CA ALA A 179 -18.07 -29.47 -5.92
C ALA A 179 -19.42 -29.95 -5.37
N ALA A 180 -20.40 -30.04 -6.27
CA ALA A 180 -21.52 -30.98 -6.20
C ALA A 180 -21.82 -31.44 -7.64
#